data_AF-A0A6J4I4U6-F1
#
_entry.id   AF-A0A6J4I4U6-F1
#
_cell.length_a   1.000
_cell.length_b   1.000
_cell.length_c   1.000
_cell.angle_alpha   90.00
_cell.angle_beta   90.00
_cell.angle_gamma   90.00
#
_symmetry.space_group_name_H-M   'P 1'
#
loop_
_entity.id
_entity.type
_entity.pdbx_description
1 polymer ?
#
loop_
_entity_poly.entity_id
_entity_poly.type
_entity_poly.pdbx_seq_one_letter_code
_entity_poly.pdbx_strand_id
1 'polypeptide(L)'
;MDSEPHSSNTKPSSASVVQELATVAAAFVASRVLIFGTIYLARLEIIPGPLWQPGSWFEVLTRGDAAAYLEVARDLANFGSPQYDPGIAFFPVYPLVVSMLAFVVRDVALAGVLVSNLSLLGAGWMLYRLADWEFSDERVSRASVMFLMFAPGA
;
A
#
# COMPACT_ATOMS: atom_id res chain seq x y z
N MET A 1 -20.95 -30.62 -26.12
CA MET A 1 -19.89 -30.85 -25.12
C MET A 1 -18.74 -30.05 -25.67
N ASP A 2 -18.88 -28.73 -25.48
CA ASP A 2 -18.36 -27.76 -26.42
C ASP A 2 -16.96 -27.36 -25.97
N SER A 3 -16.02 -27.72 -26.85
CA SER A 3 -14.64 -27.28 -26.93
C SER A 3 -14.38 -25.92 -26.28
N GLU A 4 -13.57 -25.89 -25.23
CA GLU A 4 -12.83 -24.69 -24.84
C GLU A 4 -11.69 -24.44 -25.84
N PRO A 5 -11.61 -23.26 -26.45
CA PRO A 5 -10.39 -22.83 -27.12
C PRO A 5 -10.00 -21.45 -26.57
N HIS A 6 -9.37 -21.41 -25.40
CA HIS A 6 -8.75 -20.18 -24.91
C HIS A 6 -7.25 -20.39 -24.66
N SER A 7 -6.52 -20.68 -25.74
CA SER A 7 -5.12 -20.27 -25.85
C SER A 7 -5.03 -19.12 -26.87
N SER A 8 -5.61 -17.97 -26.55
CA SER A 8 -5.28 -16.75 -27.28
C SER A 8 -3.90 -16.31 -26.81
N ASN A 9 -2.89 -16.68 -27.59
CA ASN A 9 -1.54 -16.17 -27.46
C ASN A 9 -1.55 -14.69 -27.88
N THR A 10 -2.09 -13.84 -27.01
CA THR A 10 -2.18 -12.40 -27.26
C THR A 10 -0.85 -11.78 -26.90
N LYS A 11 -0.26 -11.12 -27.89
CA LYS A 11 1.01 -10.42 -27.74
C LYS A 11 0.79 -9.28 -26.72
N PRO A 12 1.66 -9.11 -25.71
CA PRO A 12 1.53 -8.02 -24.75
C PRO A 12 1.40 -6.68 -25.47
N SER A 13 0.63 -5.76 -24.89
CA SER A 13 0.39 -4.43 -25.46
C SER A 13 1.71 -3.76 -25.81
N SER A 14 1.72 -2.97 -26.88
CA SER A 14 2.90 -2.22 -27.33
C SER A 14 3.28 -1.05 -26.41
N ALA A 15 2.69 -0.95 -25.22
CA ALA A 15 3.02 0.09 -24.25
C ALA A 15 4.48 -0.02 -23.83
N SER A 16 5.16 1.13 -23.77
CA SER A 16 6.53 1.19 -23.27
C SER A 16 6.53 1.09 -21.74
N VAL A 17 7.60 0.52 -21.16
CA VAL A 17 7.78 0.44 -19.69
C VAL A 17 7.58 1.79 -19.00
N VAL A 18 8.00 2.88 -19.66
CA VAL A 18 7.83 4.24 -19.17
C VAL A 18 6.36 4.62 -19.03
N GLN A 19 5.50 4.24 -19.98
CA GLN A 19 4.06 4.51 -19.94
C GLN A 19 3.36 3.71 -18.84
N GLU A 20 3.78 2.46 -18.63
CA GLU A 20 3.27 1.63 -17.54
C GLU A 20 3.57 2.27 -16.17
N LEU A 21 4.85 2.61 -15.94
CA LEU A 21 5.30 3.25 -14.70
C LEU A 21 4.63 4.61 -14.51
N ALA A 22 4.49 5.40 -15.57
CA ALA A 22 3.78 6.68 -15.53
C ALA A 22 2.31 6.49 -15.15
N THR A 23 1.63 5.47 -15.68
CA THR A 23 0.25 5.15 -15.32
C THR A 23 0.14 4.81 -13.83
N VAL A 24 0.98 3.91 -13.34
CA VAL A 24 0.99 3.48 -11.93
C VAL A 24 1.30 4.66 -11.01
N ALA A 25 2.32 5.46 -11.35
CA ALA A 25 2.69 6.64 -10.58
C ALA A 25 1.58 7.70 -10.57
N ALA A 26 0.94 7.96 -11.71
CA ALA A 26 -0.17 8.91 -11.79
C ALA A 26 -1.37 8.47 -10.95
N ALA A 27 -1.75 7.18 -11.03
CA ALA A 27 -2.82 6.62 -10.21
C ALA A 27 -2.50 6.69 -8.70
N PHE A 28 -1.26 6.39 -8.33
CA PHE A 28 -0.77 6.53 -6.96
C PHE A 28 -0.84 7.97 -6.45
N VAL A 29 -0.32 8.94 -7.22
CA VAL A 29 -0.36 10.36 -6.81
C VAL A 29 -1.81 10.82 -6.67
N ALA A 30 -2.67 10.48 -7.64
CA ALA A 30 -4.08 10.86 -7.59
C ALA A 30 -4.80 10.26 -6.36
N SER A 31 -4.53 9.00 -6.01
CA SER A 31 -5.10 8.39 -4.80
C SER A 31 -4.58 9.04 -3.52
N ARG A 32 -3.30 9.42 -3.47
CA ARG A 32 -2.73 10.10 -2.29
C ARG A 32 -3.28 11.52 -2.15
N VAL A 33 -3.45 12.25 -3.25
CA VAL A 33 -4.14 13.56 -3.21
C VAL A 33 -5.55 13.40 -2.67
N LEU A 34 -6.29 12.37 -3.09
CA LEU A 34 -7.61 12.09 -2.55
C LEU A 34 -7.57 11.80 -1.04
N ILE A 35 -6.69 10.91 -0.57
CA ILE A 35 -6.56 10.55 0.85
C ILE A 35 -6.13 11.75 1.70
N PHE A 36 -5.12 12.50 1.29
CA PHE A 36 -4.70 13.68 2.05
C PHE A 36 -5.76 14.78 1.99
N GLY A 37 -6.48 14.92 0.88
CA GLY A 37 -7.62 15.80 0.74
C GLY A 37 -8.76 15.45 1.68
N THR A 38 -9.12 14.16 1.80
CA THR A 38 -10.16 13.71 2.74
C THR A 38 -9.72 13.90 4.20
N ILE A 39 -8.46 13.58 4.55
CA ILE A 39 -7.93 13.85 5.89
C ILE A 39 -7.97 15.36 6.19
N TYR A 40 -7.60 16.21 5.24
CA TYR A 40 -7.63 17.65 5.40
C TYR A 40 -9.05 18.17 5.64
N LEU A 41 -10.01 17.78 4.79
CA LEU A 41 -11.42 18.16 4.96
C LEU A 41 -12.01 17.63 6.27
N ALA A 42 -11.71 16.39 6.64
CA ALA A 42 -12.14 15.80 7.90
C ALA A 42 -11.62 16.61 9.10
N ARG A 43 -10.39 17.13 9.05
CA ARG A 43 -9.84 17.98 10.11
C ARG A 43 -10.50 19.35 10.22
N LEU A 44 -11.14 19.87 9.17
CA LEU A 44 -11.84 21.15 9.22
C LEU A 44 -13.19 21.06 9.93
N GLU A 45 -13.89 19.94 9.75
CA GLU A 45 -15.29 19.80 10.17
C GLU A 45 -15.49 18.89 11.40
N ILE A 46 -14.57 17.95 11.66
CA ILE A 46 -14.70 17.01 12.77
C ILE A 46 -14.21 17.66 14.07
N ILE A 47 -15.16 18.03 14.93
CA ILE A 47 -14.87 18.45 16.30
C ILE A 47 -14.32 17.23 17.06
N PRO A 48 -13.09 17.31 17.60
CA PRO A 48 -12.52 16.21 18.36
C PRO A 48 -13.36 15.88 19.59
N GLY A 49 -13.99 14.70 19.59
CA GLY A 49 -14.59 14.15 20.80
C GLY A 49 -13.53 13.73 21.82
N PRO A 50 -13.91 13.42 23.08
CA PRO A 50 -12.96 13.06 24.15
C PRO A 50 -12.06 11.86 23.81
N LEU A 51 -12.53 10.97 22.93
CA LEU A 51 -11.82 9.78 22.46
C LEU A 51 -11.01 10.02 21.17
N TRP A 52 -11.21 11.14 20.49
CA TRP A 52 -10.51 11.50 19.26
C TRP A 52 -9.56 12.67 19.55
N GLN A 53 -8.35 12.34 19.97
CA GLN A 53 -7.28 13.34 20.02
C GLN A 53 -6.70 13.49 18.61
N PRO A 54 -6.71 14.70 18.03
CA PRO A 54 -6.15 14.93 16.70
C PRO A 54 -4.63 14.84 16.81
N GLY A 55 -4.11 13.67 16.48
CA GLY A 55 -2.68 13.42 16.40
C GLY A 55 -2.01 14.20 15.26
N SER A 56 -0.71 13.98 15.09
CA SER A 56 0.02 14.50 13.92
C SER A 56 -0.54 13.95 12.60
N TRP A 57 -0.16 14.56 11.47
CA TRP A 57 -0.56 14.07 10.13
C TRP A 57 -0.13 12.61 9.89
N PHE A 58 1.03 12.21 10.44
CA PHE A 58 1.53 10.85 10.34
C PHE A 58 0.81 9.88 11.28
N GLU A 59 0.39 10.36 12.45
CA GLU A 59 -0.30 9.54 13.44
C GLU A 59 -1.66 9.02 12.95
N VAL A 60 -2.31 9.78 12.06
CA VAL A 60 -3.51 9.32 11.35
C VAL A 60 -3.21 8.11 10.46
N LEU A 61 -2.04 8.10 9.82
CA LEU A 61 -1.62 7.03 8.90
C LEU A 61 -1.05 5.81 9.61
N THR A 62 -0.68 5.94 10.89
CA THR A 62 -0.03 4.88 11.68
C THR A 62 -0.88 4.41 12.86
N ARG A 63 -2.20 4.63 12.82
CA ARG A 63 -3.15 4.20 13.86
C ARG A 63 -3.61 2.75 13.65
N GLY A 64 -4.23 2.17 14.67
CA GLY A 64 -4.74 0.79 14.63
C GLY A 64 -3.60 -0.24 14.53
N ASP A 65 -3.75 -1.23 13.67
CA ASP A 65 -2.77 -2.32 13.53
C ASP A 65 -1.38 -1.83 13.09
N ALA A 66 -1.31 -0.73 12.37
CA ALA A 66 -0.02 -0.12 12.01
C ALA A 66 0.82 0.21 13.26
N ALA A 67 0.20 0.67 14.34
CA ALA A 67 0.93 0.97 15.59
C ALA A 67 1.62 -0.28 16.15
N ALA A 68 0.91 -1.41 16.16
CA ALA A 68 1.45 -2.68 16.65
C ALA A 68 2.58 -3.21 15.74
N TYR A 69 2.45 -3.12 14.41
CA TYR A 69 3.55 -3.45 13.50
C TYR A 69 4.79 -2.55 13.70
N LEU A 70 4.60 -1.25 13.93
CA LEU A 70 5.70 -0.31 14.15
C LEU A 70 6.37 -0.52 15.52
N GLU A 71 5.62 -0.97 16.53
CA GLU A 71 6.16 -1.37 17.82
C GLU A 71 7.10 -2.57 17.67
N VAL A 72 6.66 -3.61 16.95
CA VAL A 72 7.52 -4.75 16.61
C VAL A 72 8.76 -4.33 15.81
N ALA A 73 8.61 -3.39 14.86
CA ALA A 73 9.73 -2.91 14.07
C ALA A 73 10.76 -2.09 14.89
N ARG A 74 10.31 -1.37 15.93
CA ARG A 74 11.16 -0.61 16.86
C ARG A 74 12.00 -1.52 17.74
N ASP A 75 11.40 -2.61 18.21
CA ASP A 75 11.99 -3.46 19.23
C ASP A 75 11.95 -4.93 18.82
N LEU A 76 12.57 -5.18 17.67
CA LEU A 76 12.63 -6.49 17.06
C LEU A 76 13.32 -7.55 17.95
N ALA A 77 14.18 -7.10 18.89
CA ALA A 77 14.93 -7.95 19.81
C ALA A 77 14.05 -8.54 20.93
N ASN A 78 13.01 -7.81 21.35
CA ASN A 78 12.09 -8.26 22.39
C ASN A 78 10.80 -8.90 21.83
N PHE A 79 10.73 -9.06 20.51
CA PHE A 79 9.62 -9.73 19.83
C PHE A 79 9.45 -11.17 20.34
N GLY A 80 8.25 -11.52 20.79
CA GLY A 80 7.94 -12.83 21.38
C GLY A 80 8.25 -12.95 22.88
N SER A 81 8.71 -11.88 23.54
CA SER A 81 8.80 -11.84 25.00
C SER A 81 7.39 -11.77 25.64
N PRO A 82 7.20 -12.29 26.87
CA PRO A 82 5.91 -12.23 27.56
C PRO A 82 5.40 -10.80 27.85
N GLN A 83 6.25 -9.79 27.65
CA GLN A 83 5.95 -8.37 27.79
C GLN A 83 5.29 -7.78 26.54
N TYR A 84 5.43 -8.44 25.39
CA TYR A 84 4.71 -8.14 24.16
C TYR A 84 3.43 -8.99 24.10
N ASP A 85 2.32 -8.36 23.75
CA ASP A 85 0.98 -8.95 23.75
C ASP A 85 0.93 -10.29 22.95
N PRO A 86 0.52 -11.42 23.57
CA PRO A 86 0.46 -12.73 22.92
C PRO A 86 -0.57 -12.85 21.78
N GLY A 87 -1.40 -11.82 21.53
CA GLY A 87 -2.38 -11.80 20.44
C GLY A 87 -1.81 -11.53 19.03
N ILE A 88 -0.51 -11.25 18.92
CA ILE A 88 0.07 -10.68 17.71
C ILE A 88 0.80 -11.73 16.87
N ALA A 89 0.06 -12.43 16.01
CA ALA A 89 0.62 -13.31 14.97
C ALA A 89 0.99 -12.51 13.70
N PHE A 90 1.74 -11.42 13.84
CA PHE A 90 2.20 -10.68 12.66
C PHE A 90 3.35 -11.40 11.97
N PHE A 91 3.21 -11.62 10.67
CA PHE A 91 4.28 -12.14 9.83
C PHE A 91 5.49 -11.20 9.89
N PRO A 92 6.70 -11.70 10.21
CA PRO A 92 7.83 -10.84 10.57
C PRO A 92 8.37 -10.02 9.40
N VAL A 93 8.02 -10.37 8.16
CA VAL A 93 8.58 -9.75 6.94
C VAL A 93 8.35 -8.24 6.92
N TYR A 94 7.12 -7.78 7.22
CA TYR A 94 6.84 -6.35 7.19
C TYR A 94 7.63 -5.58 8.27
N PRO A 95 7.55 -5.93 9.57
CA PRO A 95 8.37 -5.27 10.59
C PRO A 95 9.88 -5.32 10.33
N LEU A 96 10.39 -6.42 9.77
CA LEU A 96 11.80 -6.57 9.41
C LEU A 96 12.22 -5.53 8.37
N VAL A 97 11.48 -5.42 7.27
CA VAL A 97 11.78 -4.46 6.19
C VAL A 97 11.67 -3.02 6.71
N VAL A 98 10.66 -2.74 7.54
CA VAL A 98 10.51 -1.42 8.19
C VAL A 98 11.70 -1.11 9.10
N SER A 99 12.13 -2.07 9.92
CA SER A 99 13.28 -1.90 10.82
C SER A 99 14.58 -1.63 10.04
N MET A 100 14.81 -2.36 8.95
CA MET A 100 15.96 -2.14 8.05
C MET A 100 15.93 -0.74 7.42
N LEU A 101 14.77 -0.29 6.94
CA LEU A 101 14.67 1.06 6.36
C LEU A 101 14.77 2.16 7.43
N ALA A 102 14.26 1.91 8.63
CA ALA A 102 14.36 2.83 9.76
C ALA A 102 15.80 3.03 10.21
N PHE A 103 16.69 2.06 10.02
CA PHE A 103 18.13 2.26 10.26
C PHE A 103 18.72 3.39 9.40
N VAL A 104 18.21 3.55 8.17
CA VAL A 104 18.65 4.59 7.23
C VAL A 104 17.91 5.91 7.48
N VAL A 105 16.58 5.86 7.56
CA VAL A 105 15.71 7.05 7.66
C VAL A 105 15.68 7.64 9.07
N ARG A 106 16.08 6.87 10.09
CA ARG A 106 16.08 7.21 11.52
C ARG A 106 14.70 7.52 12.10
N ASP A 107 13.64 7.13 11.40
CA ASP A 107 12.25 7.26 11.84
C ASP A 107 11.46 6.01 11.41
N VAL A 108 10.92 5.28 12.39
CA VAL A 108 10.20 4.03 12.15
C VAL A 108 8.83 4.27 11.52
N ALA A 109 8.14 5.36 11.89
CA ALA A 109 6.84 5.68 11.32
C ALA A 109 6.97 6.07 9.85
N LEU A 110 7.95 6.93 9.54
CA LEU A 110 8.26 7.29 8.15
C LEU A 110 8.71 6.07 7.35
N ALA A 111 9.56 5.20 7.91
CA ALA A 111 9.96 3.96 7.27
C ALA A 111 8.75 3.05 6.96
N GLY A 112 7.81 2.90 7.89
CA GLY A 112 6.56 2.16 7.67
C GLY A 112 5.73 2.71 6.51
N VAL A 113 5.52 4.02 6.49
CA VAL A 113 4.80 4.70 5.40
C VAL A 113 5.50 4.49 4.06
N LEU A 114 6.83 4.59 4.01
CA LEU A 114 7.60 4.37 2.79
C LEU A 114 7.50 2.93 2.30
N VAL A 115 7.70 1.94 3.18
CA VAL A 115 7.61 0.51 2.81
C VAL A 115 6.23 0.18 2.24
N SER A 116 5.17 0.65 2.88
CA SER A 116 3.79 0.42 2.40
C SER A 116 3.53 1.06 1.04
N ASN A 117 3.98 2.29 0.81
CA ASN A 117 3.80 2.96 -0.47
C ASN A 117 4.64 2.34 -1.60
N LEU A 118 5.89 1.93 -1.31
CA LEU A 118 6.74 1.22 -2.26
C LEU A 118 6.15 -0.15 -2.62
N SER A 119 5.61 -0.86 -1.64
CA SER A 119 4.92 -2.14 -1.85
C SER A 119 3.68 -1.97 -2.73
N LEU A 120 2.89 -0.91 -2.49
CA LEU A 120 1.74 -0.60 -3.34
C LEU A 120 2.13 -0.23 -4.77
N LEU A 121 3.18 0.57 -4.96
CA LEU A 121 3.70 0.89 -6.30
C LEU A 121 4.17 -0.37 -7.04
N GLY A 122 4.92 -1.24 -6.34
CA GLY A 122 5.35 -2.53 -6.87
C GLY A 122 4.17 -3.43 -7.25
N ALA A 123 3.20 -3.58 -6.35
CA ALA A 123 1.98 -4.35 -6.59
C ALA A 123 1.18 -3.79 -7.78
N GLY A 124 1.04 -2.47 -7.89
CA GLY A 124 0.37 -1.81 -9.00
C GLY A 124 1.05 -2.07 -10.34
N TRP A 125 2.39 -2.02 -10.39
CA TRP A 125 3.13 -2.35 -11.60
C TRP A 125 3.04 -3.83 -11.96
N MET A 126 3.15 -4.74 -10.99
CA MET A 126 2.95 -6.18 -11.21
C MET A 126 1.54 -6.48 -11.71
N LEU A 127 0.51 -5.84 -11.13
CA LEU A 127 -0.88 -6.01 -11.55
C LEU A 127 -1.12 -5.49 -12.96
N TYR A 128 -0.52 -4.36 -13.33
CA TYR A 128 -0.57 -3.85 -14.70
C TYR A 128 -0.01 -4.89 -15.67
N ARG A 129 1.19 -5.42 -15.38
CA ARG A 129 1.86 -6.43 -16.21
C ARG A 129 1.07 -7.72 -16.31
N LEU A 130 0.48 -8.16 -15.20
CA LEU A 130 -0.33 -9.38 -15.16
C LEU A 130 -1.60 -9.22 -16.00
N ALA A 131 -2.29 -8.09 -15.89
CA ALA A 131 -3.48 -7.81 -16.68
C ALA A 131 -3.17 -7.67 -18.18
N ASP A 132 -2.04 -7.06 -18.53
CA ASP A 132 -1.61 -6.96 -19.93
C ASP A 132 -1.20 -8.32 -20.51
N TRP A 133 -0.56 -9.15 -19.70
CA TRP A 133 -0.19 -10.50 -20.10
C TRP A 133 -1.43 -11.38 -20.35
N GLU A 134 -2.46 -11.27 -19.52
CA GLU A 134 -3.69 -12.08 -19.63
C GLU A 134 -4.63 -11.60 -20.74
N PHE A 135 -4.85 -10.28 -20.85
CA PHE A 135 -5.88 -9.72 -21.73
C PHE A 135 -5.32 -8.98 -22.95
N SER A 136 -4.05 -8.58 -22.91
CA SER A 136 -3.38 -7.76 -23.93
C SER A 136 -4.17 -6.52 -24.35
N ASP A 137 -4.92 -5.98 -23.39
CA ASP A 137 -5.67 -4.74 -23.51
C ASP A 137 -5.14 -3.75 -22.47
N GLU A 138 -4.55 -2.66 -22.97
CA GLU A 138 -4.03 -1.59 -22.14
C GLU A 138 -5.12 -0.96 -21.27
N ARG A 139 -6.36 -0.89 -21.75
CA ARG A 139 -7.49 -0.32 -20.99
C ARG A 139 -7.80 -1.15 -19.76
N VAL A 140 -7.79 -2.48 -19.91
CA VAL A 140 -8.00 -3.41 -18.79
C VAL A 140 -6.87 -3.28 -17.78
N SER A 141 -5.63 -3.22 -18.25
CA SER A 141 -4.44 -3.05 -17.40
C SER A 141 -4.48 -1.74 -16.59
N ARG A 142 -4.84 -0.64 -17.24
CA ARG A 142 -5.02 0.67 -16.59
C ARG A 142 -6.17 0.65 -15.60
N ALA A 143 -7.31 0.04 -15.96
CA ALA A 143 -8.47 -0.06 -15.07
C ALA A 143 -8.14 -0.89 -13.81
N SER A 144 -7.43 -2.01 -13.95
CA SER A 144 -7.00 -2.83 -12.82
C SER A 144 -6.15 -2.05 -11.81
N VAL A 145 -5.19 -1.24 -12.30
CA VAL A 145 -4.39 -0.37 -11.41
C VAL A 145 -5.25 0.71 -10.75
N MET A 146 -6.18 1.33 -11.49
CA MET A 146 -7.10 2.31 -10.90
C MET A 146 -7.96 1.67 -9.81
N PHE A 147 -8.49 0.47 -10.02
CA PHE A 147 -9.23 -0.24 -8.99
C PHE A 147 -8.38 -0.54 -7.76
N LEU A 148 -7.14 -1.00 -7.93
CA LEU A 148 -6.23 -1.23 -6.80
C LEU A 148 -5.95 0.06 -6.01
N MET A 149 -5.71 1.19 -6.70
CA MET A 149 -5.29 2.44 -6.06
C MET A 149 -6.43 3.21 -5.37
N PHE A 150 -7.67 3.00 -5.81
CA PHE A 150 -8.85 3.73 -5.32
C PHE A 150 -9.86 2.86 -4.57
N ALA A 151 -9.67 1.54 -4.51
CA ALA A 151 -10.49 0.68 -3.69
C ALA A 151 -10.35 1.06 -2.20
N PRO A 152 -11.45 1.28 -1.47
CA PRO A 152 -11.42 1.74 -0.08
C PRO A 152 -10.90 0.67 0.92
N GLY A 153 -10.74 -0.58 0.46
CA GLY A 153 -10.26 -1.70 1.28
C GLY A 153 -8.86 -2.22 0.90
N ALA A 154 -8.15 -1.51 0.02
CA ALA A 154 -6.76 -1.82 -0.34
C ALA A 154 -5.76 -1.04 0.52
#